data_AF-A0A841H7E1-F1
#
_entry.id   AF-A0A841H7E1-F1
#
_cell.length_a   1.000
_cell.length_b   1.000
_cell.length_c   1.000
_cell.angle_alpha   90.00
_cell.angle_beta   90.00
_cell.angle_gamma   90.00
#
_symmetry.space_group_name_H-M   'P 1'
#
loop_
_entity.id
_entity.type
_entity.pdbx_description
1 polymer ?
#
loop_
_entity_poly.entity_id
_entity_poly.type
_entity_poly.pdbx_seq_one_letter_code
_entity_poly.pdbx_strand_id
1 'polypeptide(L)'
;MPKFRRTDRINEQLKQEISILVRDEVRDPRVGLATITAVQTSPELDHAKVYFTALGEEDERQEILVGLRSASPFIRHELGKRLHMRRIPELHFELDRVLAEAMRIELLLAHARATMGTEETVEGAIPDEDAPDFDLVEGALPVDGDSSAGADRPANGAESDDTDAAIDGDARSSGDSTEAVTDEADTADERRDGTA
;
A
#
# COMPACT_ATOMS: atom_id res chain seq x y z
N MET A 1 4.03 -30.49 -12.29
CA MET A 1 3.88 -29.02 -12.34
C MET A 1 2.72 -28.61 -11.43
N PRO A 2 2.89 -27.61 -10.55
CA PRO A 2 1.79 -27.12 -9.74
C PRO A 2 0.71 -26.56 -10.66
N LYS A 3 -0.52 -27.02 -10.46
CA LYS A 3 -1.68 -26.68 -11.30
C LYS A 3 -2.16 -25.29 -10.90
N PHE A 4 -1.59 -24.24 -11.52
CA PHE A 4 -2.04 -22.86 -11.33
C PHE A 4 -3.55 -22.79 -11.57
N ARG A 5 -4.30 -22.43 -10.53
CA ARG A 5 -5.74 -22.26 -10.66
C ARG A 5 -5.93 -21.00 -11.49
N ARG A 6 -6.92 -21.00 -12.39
CA ARG A 6 -7.25 -19.79 -13.19
C ARG A 6 -7.44 -18.57 -12.29
N THR A 7 -7.96 -18.80 -11.09
CA THR A 7 -8.14 -17.82 -10.01
C THR A 7 -6.83 -17.16 -9.58
N ASP A 8 -5.69 -17.86 -9.54
CA ASP A 8 -4.43 -17.28 -9.05
C ASP A 8 -3.92 -16.18 -10.01
N ARG A 9 -4.06 -16.42 -11.32
CA ARG A 9 -3.70 -15.41 -12.33
C ARG A 9 -4.62 -14.18 -12.28
N ILE A 10 -5.91 -14.41 -12.00
CA ILE A 10 -6.89 -13.34 -11.84
C ILE A 10 -6.60 -12.54 -10.56
N ASN A 11 -6.25 -13.21 -9.47
CA ASN A 11 -5.88 -12.57 -8.21
C ASN A 11 -4.68 -11.63 -8.39
N GLU A 12 -3.64 -12.08 -9.10
CA GLU A 12 -2.47 -11.24 -9.35
C GLU A 12 -2.80 -10.03 -10.25
N GLN A 13 -3.58 -10.23 -11.30
CA GLN A 13 -4.05 -9.11 -12.14
C GLN A 13 -4.89 -8.11 -11.33
N LEU A 14 -5.84 -8.58 -10.53
CA LEU A 14 -6.65 -7.71 -9.68
C LEU A 14 -5.78 -6.96 -8.67
N LYS A 15 -4.84 -7.65 -8.02
CA LYS A 15 -3.91 -7.02 -7.09
C LYS A 15 -3.13 -5.89 -7.74
N GLN A 16 -2.56 -6.12 -8.91
CA GLN A 16 -1.76 -5.11 -9.63
C GLN A 16 -2.61 -3.90 -10.01
N GLU A 17 -3.78 -4.12 -10.62
CA GLU A 17 -4.66 -3.02 -11.02
C GLU A 17 -5.22 -2.24 -9.83
N ILE A 18 -5.69 -2.93 -8.78
CA ILE A 18 -6.20 -2.26 -7.57
C ILE A 18 -5.08 -1.43 -6.93
N SER A 19 -3.85 -1.95 -6.88
CA SER A 19 -2.71 -1.21 -6.32
C SER A 19 -2.43 0.09 -7.07
N ILE A 20 -2.55 0.07 -8.40
CA ILE A 20 -2.37 1.26 -9.24
C ILE A 20 -3.54 2.24 -9.02
N LEU A 21 -4.78 1.75 -9.04
CA LEU A 21 -5.97 2.58 -8.85
C LEU A 21 -6.01 3.27 -7.48
N VAL A 22 -5.65 2.55 -6.42
CA VAL A 22 -5.61 3.09 -5.05
C VAL A 22 -4.55 4.18 -4.93
N ARG A 23 -3.41 4.04 -5.61
CA ARG A 23 -2.33 5.03 -5.58
C ARG A 23 -2.62 6.27 -6.42
N ASP A 24 -3.16 6.09 -7.63
CA ASP A 24 -3.20 7.14 -8.65
C ASP A 24 -4.54 7.87 -8.73
N GLU A 25 -5.65 7.19 -8.41
CA GLU A 25 -7.00 7.70 -8.70
C GLU A 25 -7.82 8.00 -7.44
N VAL A 26 -7.47 7.42 -6.29
CA VAL A 26 -8.15 7.72 -5.03
C VAL A 26 -7.68 9.06 -4.50
N ARG A 27 -8.59 10.05 -4.52
CA ARG A 27 -8.32 11.44 -4.11
C ARG A 27 -8.30 11.67 -2.60
N ASP A 28 -8.47 10.63 -1.80
CA ASP A 28 -8.45 10.74 -0.34
C ASP A 28 -7.01 10.56 0.17
N PRO A 29 -6.40 11.59 0.79
CA PRO A 29 -5.03 11.50 1.30
C PRO A 29 -4.86 10.40 2.37
N ARG A 30 -5.93 10.00 3.07
CA ARG A 30 -5.89 8.91 4.05
C ARG A 30 -5.70 7.56 3.38
N VAL A 31 -6.41 7.35 2.27
CA VAL A 31 -6.37 6.08 1.52
C VAL A 31 -5.07 5.92 0.72
N GLY A 32 -4.43 7.02 0.32
CA GLY A 32 -3.15 6.99 -0.42
C GLY A 32 -1.99 6.32 0.34
N LEU A 33 -2.09 6.16 1.66
CA LEU A 33 -1.11 5.46 2.49
C LEU A 33 -1.35 3.94 2.59
N ALA A 34 -2.46 3.44 2.01
CA ALA A 34 -2.78 2.02 2.03
C ALA A 34 -2.01 1.26 0.93
N THR A 35 -1.39 0.15 1.31
CA THR A 35 -0.70 -0.78 0.41
C THR A 35 -1.48 -2.08 0.32
N ILE A 36 -1.76 -2.55 -0.89
CA ILE A 36 -2.46 -3.83 -1.11
C ILE A 36 -1.45 -4.99 -1.07
N THR A 37 -1.60 -5.91 -0.13
CA THR A 37 -0.70 -7.06 0.01
C THR A 37 -1.13 -8.23 -0.86
N ALA A 38 -2.42 -8.57 -0.80
CA ALA A 38 -2.96 -9.77 -1.42
C ALA A 38 -4.43 -9.60 -1.81
N VAL A 39 -4.86 -10.34 -2.83
CA VAL A 39 -6.25 -10.44 -3.23
C VAL A 39 -6.62 -11.92 -3.32
N GLN A 40 -7.75 -12.27 -2.71
CA GLN A 40 -8.32 -13.62 -2.77
C GLN A 40 -9.72 -13.56 -3.34
N THR A 41 -9.86 -14.03 -4.58
CA THR A 41 -11.15 -14.10 -5.25
C THR A 41 -11.83 -15.45 -5.02
N SER A 42 -13.15 -15.45 -4.91
CA SER A 42 -13.94 -16.68 -4.87
C SER A 42 -13.85 -17.45 -6.20
N PRO A 43 -14.06 -18.78 -6.21
CA PRO A 43 -14.02 -19.59 -7.43
C PRO A 43 -14.99 -19.11 -8.53
N GLU A 44 -16.14 -18.57 -8.13
CA GLU A 44 -17.20 -18.07 -9.02
C GLU A 44 -17.03 -16.59 -9.43
N LEU A 45 -15.99 -15.91 -8.92
CA LEU A 45 -15.68 -14.50 -9.18
C LEU A 45 -16.78 -13.50 -8.74
N ASP A 46 -17.64 -13.90 -7.79
CA ASP A 46 -18.69 -13.02 -7.25
C ASP A 46 -18.14 -12.09 -6.14
N HIS A 47 -17.18 -12.57 -5.33
CA HIS A 47 -16.59 -11.82 -4.22
C HIS A 47 -15.07 -11.89 -4.25
N ALA A 48 -14.42 -10.78 -3.91
CA ALA A 48 -12.96 -10.69 -3.76
C ALA A 48 -12.61 -10.04 -2.44
N LYS A 49 -11.78 -10.73 -1.64
CA LYS A 49 -11.18 -10.20 -0.43
C LYS A 49 -9.87 -9.52 -0.78
N VAL A 50 -9.75 -8.25 -0.44
CA VAL A 50 -8.57 -7.44 -0.67
C VAL A 50 -7.94 -7.15 0.68
N TYR A 51 -6.74 -7.70 0.89
CA TYR A 51 -5.95 -7.46 2.08
C TYR A 51 -5.05 -6.25 1.87
N PHE A 52 -5.13 -5.29 2.78
CA PHE A 52 -4.30 -4.11 2.76
C PHE A 52 -3.59 -3.89 4.10
N THR A 53 -2.45 -3.23 4.03
CA THR A 53 -1.71 -2.73 5.18
C THR A 53 -1.63 -1.20 5.09
N ALA A 54 -1.66 -0.54 6.23
CA ALA A 54 -1.47 0.90 6.33
C ALA A 54 -0.50 1.21 7.47
N LEU A 55 0.32 2.23 7.25
CA LEU A 55 1.17 2.81 8.29
C LEU A 55 0.28 3.64 9.20
N GLY A 56 0.34 3.40 10.51
CA GLY A 56 -0.49 4.10 11.49
C GLY A 56 -0.96 3.24 12.65
N GLU A 57 -1.62 3.89 13.61
CA GLU A 57 -2.31 3.28 14.74
C GLU A 57 -3.63 2.61 14.31
N GLU A 58 -4.23 1.81 15.20
CA GLU A 58 -5.46 1.07 14.87
C GLU A 58 -6.63 1.99 14.48
N ASP A 59 -6.76 3.16 15.11
CA ASP A 59 -7.82 4.12 14.78
C ASP A 59 -7.68 4.66 13.34
N GLU A 60 -6.46 5.06 12.95
CA GLU A 60 -6.16 5.52 11.59
C GLU A 60 -6.43 4.42 10.56
N ARG A 61 -6.08 3.18 10.88
CA ARG A 61 -6.38 2.03 10.01
C ARG A 61 -7.88 1.85 9.79
N GLN A 62 -8.70 2.09 10.80
CA GLN A 62 -10.15 2.00 10.63
C GLN A 62 -10.74 3.15 9.83
N GLU A 63 -10.20 4.37 9.96
CA GLU A 63 -10.57 5.47 9.09
C GLU A 63 -10.24 5.17 7.62
N ILE A 64 -9.05 4.62 7.36
CA ILE A 64 -8.62 4.19 6.01
C ILE A 64 -9.56 3.11 5.47
N LEU A 65 -9.96 2.16 6.31
CA LEU A 65 -10.90 1.11 5.92
C LEU A 65 -12.27 1.68 5.51
N VAL A 66 -12.77 2.69 6.23
CA VAL A 66 -14.00 3.41 5.86
C VAL A 66 -13.83 4.17 4.55
N GLY A 67 -12.68 4.82 4.34
CA GLY A 67 -12.33 5.49 3.09
C GLY A 67 -12.29 4.52 1.90
N LEU A 68 -11.61 3.38 2.05
CA LEU A 68 -11.56 2.32 1.03
C LEU A 68 -12.93 1.75 0.71
N ARG A 69 -13.78 1.50 1.71
CA ARG A 69 -15.16 1.06 1.47
C ARG A 69 -15.98 2.08 0.70
N SER A 70 -15.79 3.36 0.98
CA SER A 70 -16.47 4.45 0.28
C SER A 70 -15.98 4.56 -1.17
N ALA A 71 -14.70 4.28 -1.41
CA ALA A 71 -14.09 4.23 -2.74
C ALA A 71 -14.36 2.92 -3.50
N SER A 72 -14.86 1.86 -2.86
CA SER A 72 -15.14 0.56 -3.51
C SER A 72 -15.91 0.66 -4.84
N PRO A 73 -17.01 1.43 -4.94
CA PRO A 73 -17.78 1.51 -6.18
C PRO A 73 -17.00 2.20 -7.31
N PHE A 74 -16.18 3.19 -6.97
CA PHE A 74 -15.31 3.89 -7.91
C PHE A 74 -14.22 2.95 -8.44
N ILE A 75 -13.50 2.27 -7.55
CA ILE A 75 -12.48 1.28 -7.91
C ILE A 75 -13.09 0.19 -8.80
N ARG A 76 -14.27 -0.31 -8.46
CA ARG A 76 -14.99 -1.32 -9.25
C ARG A 76 -15.32 -0.81 -10.66
N HIS A 77 -15.72 0.45 -10.80
CA HIS A 77 -16.03 1.05 -12.10
C HIS A 77 -14.77 1.16 -12.98
N GLU A 78 -13.66 1.61 -12.42
CA GLU A 78 -12.39 1.76 -13.14
C GLU A 78 -11.75 0.42 -13.50
N LEU A 79 -11.83 -0.57 -12.61
CA LEU A 79 -11.49 -1.95 -12.93
C LEU A 79 -12.30 -2.47 -14.14
N GLY A 80 -13.55 -2.03 -14.33
CA GLY A 80 -14.39 -2.44 -15.47
C GLY A 80 -13.94 -1.89 -16.81
N LYS A 81 -13.24 -0.77 -16.80
CA LYS A 81 -12.68 -0.17 -18.02
C LYS A 81 -11.33 -0.80 -18.37
N ARG A 82 -10.53 -1.14 -17.35
CA ARG A 82 -9.17 -1.68 -17.52
C ARG A 82 -9.17 -3.20 -17.73
N LEU A 83 -9.99 -3.92 -16.98
CA LEU A 83 -10.08 -5.38 -17.06
C LEU A 83 -11.17 -5.78 -18.05
N HIS A 84 -10.79 -6.58 -19.05
CA HIS A 84 -11.69 -7.15 -20.03
C HIS A 84 -12.45 -8.36 -19.44
N MET A 85 -13.14 -8.17 -18.31
CA MET A 85 -13.90 -9.22 -17.62
C MET A 85 -15.41 -8.98 -17.74
N ARG A 86 -16.17 -10.08 -17.82
CA ARG A 86 -17.64 -10.01 -17.92
C ARG A 86 -18.31 -9.55 -16.61
N ARG A 87 -17.76 -9.96 -15.48
CA ARG A 87 -18.25 -9.60 -14.14
C ARG A 87 -17.06 -9.22 -13.28
N ILE A 88 -17.21 -8.13 -12.54
CA ILE A 88 -16.24 -7.71 -11.55
C ILE A 88 -16.75 -8.13 -10.19
N PRO A 89 -15.93 -8.83 -9.39
CA PRO A 89 -16.32 -9.25 -8.05
C PRO A 89 -16.60 -8.04 -7.14
N GLU A 90 -17.43 -8.25 -6.13
CA GLU A 90 -17.55 -7.29 -5.04
C GLU A 90 -16.28 -7.28 -4.20
N LEU A 91 -15.69 -6.09 -4.03
CA LEU A 91 -14.45 -5.91 -3.28
C LEU A 91 -14.75 -5.72 -1.79
N HIS A 92 -14.21 -6.63 -0.97
CA HIS A 92 -14.25 -6.55 0.48
C HIS A 92 -12.84 -6.26 1.00
N PHE A 93 -12.67 -5.11 1.63
CA PHE A 93 -11.39 -4.71 2.21
C PHE A 93 -11.25 -5.24 3.63
N GLU A 94 -10.15 -5.95 3.89
CA GLU A 94 -9.78 -6.49 5.20
C GLU A 94 -8.34 -6.06 5.52
N LEU A 95 -8.06 -5.78 6.81
CA LEU A 95 -6.72 -5.43 7.23
C LEU A 95 -5.83 -6.67 7.30
N ASP A 96 -4.64 -6.58 6.72
CA ASP A 96 -3.67 -7.67 6.75
C ASP A 96 -3.00 -7.76 8.14
N ARG A 97 -3.35 -8.82 8.87
CA ARG A 97 -2.76 -9.12 10.19
C ARG A 97 -1.56 -10.06 10.11
N VAL A 98 -1.29 -10.64 8.94
CA VAL A 98 -0.27 -11.69 8.78
C VAL A 98 1.12 -11.14 9.10
N LEU A 99 1.42 -9.92 8.67
CA LEU A 99 2.71 -9.29 8.96
C LEU A 99 2.89 -8.98 10.45
N ALA A 100 1.85 -8.47 11.11
CA ALA A 100 1.88 -8.18 12.55
C ALA A 100 2.08 -9.46 13.39
N GLU A 101 1.44 -10.56 12.98
CA GLU A 101 1.57 -11.85 13.63
C GLU A 101 2.96 -12.47 13.40
N ALA A 102 3.51 -12.37 12.18
CA ALA A 102 4.85 -12.84 11.87
C ALA A 102 5.92 -12.17 12.74
N MET A 103 5.88 -10.84 12.88
CA MET A 103 6.80 -10.10 13.75
C MET A 103 6.68 -10.52 15.22
N ARG A 104 5.46 -10.79 15.69
CA ARG A 104 5.23 -11.27 17.06
C ARG A 104 5.86 -12.65 17.28
N ILE A 105 5.69 -13.57 16.34
CA ILE A 105 6.29 -14.91 16.40
C ILE A 105 7.80 -14.80 16.40
N GLU A 106 8.38 -14.00 15.50
CA GLU A 106 9.82 -13.78 15.42
C GLU A 106 10.39 -13.21 16.73
N LEU A 107 9.71 -12.24 17.33
CA LEU A 107 10.08 -11.67 18.62
C LEU A 107 10.01 -12.71 19.75
N LEU A 108 9.00 -13.56 19.78
CA LEU A 108 8.90 -14.66 20.75
C LEU A 108 10.02 -15.70 20.54
N LEU A 109 10.35 -16.01 19.30
CA LEU A 109 11.42 -16.95 18.95
C LEU A 109 12.79 -16.39 19.34
N ALA A 110 13.04 -15.11 19.08
CA ALA A 110 14.25 -14.41 19.47
C ALA A 110 14.41 -14.37 21.01
N HIS A 111 13.32 -14.06 21.73
CA HIS A 111 13.33 -14.14 23.19
C HIS A 111 13.63 -15.55 23.69
N ALA A 112 12.97 -16.58 23.14
CA ALA A 112 13.22 -17.97 23.53
C ALA A 112 14.68 -18.41 23.28
N ARG A 113 15.27 -18.02 22.14
CA ARG A 113 16.69 -18.26 21.84
C ARG A 113 17.63 -17.51 22.79
N ALA A 114 17.26 -16.31 23.22
CA ALA A 114 18.06 -15.53 24.17
C ALA A 114 18.01 -16.11 25.60
N THR A 115 16.88 -16.67 26.03
CA THR A 115 16.78 -17.37 27.32
C THR A 115 17.39 -18.78 27.28
N MET A 116 17.36 -19.45 26.13
CA MET A 116 18.03 -20.74 25.87
C MET A 116 19.44 -20.49 25.32
N GLY A 117 20.33 -19.90 26.12
CA GLY A 117 21.75 -19.85 25.75
C GLY A 117 22.33 -21.27 25.63
N THR A 118 23.13 -21.51 24.57
CA THR A 118 24.02 -22.68 24.39
C THR A 118 23.23 -23.94 23.96
N GLU A 119 23.41 -24.59 22.81
CA GLU A 119 24.61 -25.07 22.12
C GLU A 119 24.29 -25.22 20.61
N GLU A 120 25.00 -24.50 19.73
CA GLU A 120 25.19 -24.96 18.35
C GLU A 120 26.69 -25.05 18.10
N THR A 121 27.25 -26.19 18.48
CA THR A 121 28.43 -26.74 17.83
C THR A 121 28.04 -27.00 16.38
N VAL A 122 28.39 -26.08 15.48
CA VAL A 122 28.33 -26.33 14.04
C VAL A 122 29.57 -27.15 13.67
N GLU A 123 29.63 -28.40 14.13
CA GLU A 123 30.52 -29.41 13.55
C GLU A 123 29.75 -30.11 12.42
N GLY A 124 29.74 -29.42 11.29
CA GLY A 124 29.24 -29.89 10.02
C GLY A 124 30.11 -29.28 8.94
N ALA A 125 31.41 -29.57 9.01
CA ALA A 125 32.29 -29.43 7.87
C ALA A 125 31.65 -30.16 6.68
N ILE A 126 31.26 -29.42 5.65
CA ILE A 126 31.06 -30.00 4.33
C ILE A 126 32.48 -30.32 3.85
N PRO A 127 32.90 -31.58 3.74
CA PRO A 127 34.13 -31.89 3.06
C PRO A 127 33.93 -31.52 1.59
N ASP A 128 34.92 -30.83 1.02
CA ASP A 128 35.03 -30.58 -0.40
C ASP A 128 35.05 -31.90 -1.18
N GLU A 129 33.91 -32.45 -1.58
CA GLU A 129 33.83 -33.45 -2.65
C GLU A 129 32.59 -33.22 -3.53
N ASP A 130 32.86 -33.10 -4.83
CA ASP A 130 31.96 -33.09 -5.99
C ASP A 130 31.16 -31.81 -6.31
N ALA A 131 31.87 -30.81 -6.83
CA ALA A 131 31.28 -29.89 -7.80
C ALA A 131 30.93 -30.69 -9.08
N PRO A 132 29.69 -30.60 -9.61
CA PRO A 132 29.39 -31.18 -10.91
C PRO A 132 30.11 -30.40 -12.01
N ASP A 133 30.84 -31.11 -12.87
CA ASP A 133 31.44 -30.61 -14.11
C ASP A 133 30.36 -29.99 -15.01
N PHE A 134 30.17 -28.68 -14.93
CA PHE A 134 29.41 -27.93 -15.92
C PHE A 134 30.35 -27.59 -17.08
N ASP A 135 30.24 -28.37 -18.16
CA ASP A 135 30.93 -28.12 -19.43
C ASP A 135 30.66 -26.70 -19.93
N LEU A 136 31.75 -25.96 -20.10
CA LEU A 136 31.80 -24.62 -20.65
C LEU A 136 31.31 -24.65 -22.11
N VAL A 137 30.09 -24.21 -22.36
CA VAL A 137 29.62 -23.96 -23.73
C VAL A 137 30.32 -22.71 -24.25
N GLU A 138 31.44 -22.91 -24.97
CA GLU A 138 32.03 -21.89 -25.83
C GLU A 138 31.02 -21.46 -26.89
N GLY A 139 30.54 -20.22 -26.76
CA GLY A 139 29.54 -19.66 -27.66
C GLY A 139 29.36 -18.16 -27.47
N ALA A 140 30.46 -17.43 -27.26
CA ALA A 140 30.45 -15.97 -27.37
C ALA A 140 30.23 -15.59 -28.85
N LEU A 141 29.05 -15.07 -29.16
CA LEU A 141 28.77 -14.44 -30.44
C LEU A 141 29.65 -13.18 -30.58
N PRO A 142 30.27 -12.94 -31.74
CA PRO A 142 31.00 -11.70 -32.00
C PRO A 142 30.01 -10.56 -32.23
N VAL A 143 30.14 -9.48 -31.46
CA VAL A 143 29.51 -8.19 -31.76
C VAL A 143 30.49 -7.38 -32.60
N ASP A 144 30.36 -7.50 -33.92
CA ASP A 144 31.03 -6.62 -34.88
C ASP A 144 30.46 -5.21 -34.72
N GLY A 145 31.35 -4.26 -34.44
CA GLY A 145 31.02 -2.84 -34.44
C GLY A 145 31.16 -2.22 -35.84
N ASP A 146 30.27 -1.29 -36.15
CA ASP A 146 30.61 -0.06 -36.86
C ASP A 146 29.75 1.08 -36.26
N SER A 147 30.38 2.19 -35.86
CA SER A 147 30.49 3.47 -36.58
C SER A 147 29.17 4.25 -36.57
N SER A 148 29.07 5.56 -36.32
CA SER A 148 30.00 6.68 -36.20
C SER A 148 29.15 7.90 -35.79
N ALA A 149 29.81 8.97 -35.32
CA ALA A 149 29.51 10.38 -35.55
C ALA A 149 29.70 11.20 -34.26
N GLY A 150 30.83 11.91 -34.24
CA GLY A 150 31.12 12.93 -33.25
C GLY A 150 30.19 14.14 -33.39
N ALA A 151 30.00 14.82 -32.26
CA ALA A 151 29.71 16.24 -32.23
C ALA A 151 30.26 16.81 -30.93
N ASP A 152 31.23 17.71 -31.09
CA ASP A 152 31.64 18.73 -30.13
C ASP A 152 30.49 19.22 -29.24
N ARG A 153 30.72 19.22 -27.92
CA ARG A 153 30.18 20.27 -27.03
C ARG A 153 31.24 20.65 -25.98
N PRO A 154 31.61 21.94 -25.89
CA PRO A 154 32.69 22.39 -25.01
C PRO A 154 32.26 22.46 -23.55
N ALA A 155 33.27 22.38 -22.68
CA ALA A 155 33.18 22.67 -21.26
C ALA A 155 32.96 24.18 -21.00
N ASN A 156 31.93 24.48 -20.21
CA ASN A 156 31.76 25.67 -19.37
C ASN A 156 31.15 25.11 -18.06
N GLY A 157 31.65 25.35 -16.84
CA GLY A 157 32.40 26.49 -16.32
C GLY A 157 31.44 27.52 -15.76
N ALA A 158 31.54 27.80 -14.45
CA ALA A 158 30.87 28.84 -13.64
C ALA A 158 29.42 28.51 -13.19
N GLU A 159 29.15 28.29 -11.89
CA GLU A 159 29.12 29.22 -10.73
C GLU A 159 27.71 29.84 -10.49
N SER A 160 27.29 29.70 -9.22
CA SER A 160 26.38 30.51 -8.38
C SER A 160 25.18 31.27 -8.97
N ASP A 161 24.04 31.10 -8.31
CA ASP A 161 23.15 32.18 -7.78
C ASP A 161 22.03 31.46 -7.00
N ASP A 162 21.97 31.51 -5.67
CA ASP A 162 21.45 32.63 -4.84
C ASP A 162 20.23 33.32 -5.45
N THR A 163 19.05 32.81 -5.10
CA THR A 163 17.72 33.46 -5.14
C THR A 163 16.75 32.50 -4.42
N ASP A 164 15.78 32.90 -3.60
CA ASP A 164 15.31 34.19 -3.15
C ASP A 164 14.30 33.94 -2.00
N ALA A 165 13.76 35.02 -1.45
CA ALA A 165 12.54 35.12 -0.64
C ALA A 165 12.71 35.23 0.88
N ALA A 166 13.22 36.40 1.25
CA ALA A 166 12.67 37.17 2.36
C ALA A 166 11.15 37.34 2.22
N ILE A 167 10.41 37.18 3.32
CA ILE A 167 9.07 37.73 3.48
C ILE A 167 9.10 38.53 4.77
N ASP A 168 9.25 39.85 4.62
CA ASP A 168 9.14 40.82 5.70
C ASP A 168 7.67 41.28 5.82
N GLY A 169 7.23 41.58 7.04
CA GLY A 169 5.82 41.66 7.44
C GLY A 169 5.08 42.97 7.12
N ASP A 170 3.82 43.05 7.55
CA ASP A 170 3.25 44.20 8.29
C ASP A 170 1.82 43.88 8.78
N ALA A 171 1.45 44.54 9.87
CA ALA A 171 0.28 44.38 10.71
C ALA A 171 -1.03 44.99 10.16
N ARG A 172 -2.15 44.60 10.79
CA ARG A 172 -3.37 45.39 11.19
C ARG A 172 -4.45 44.38 11.61
N SER A 173 -4.82 44.25 12.88
CA SER A 173 -5.73 45.12 13.66
C SER A 173 -7.07 45.39 12.97
N SER A 174 -8.14 44.76 13.47
CA SER A 174 -9.54 45.21 13.66
C SER A 174 -10.43 43.96 13.68
N GLY A 175 -11.09 43.62 14.80
CA GLY A 175 -12.38 44.20 15.21
C GLY A 175 -13.45 43.12 14.95
N ASP A 176 -13.90 42.41 15.99
CA ASP A 176 -15.18 42.70 16.63
C ASP A 176 -16.39 42.37 15.73
N SER A 177 -17.13 41.31 16.07
CA SER A 177 -18.60 41.32 16.18
C SER A 177 -19.19 39.91 16.26
N THR A 178 -19.81 39.63 17.41
CA THR A 178 -21.12 38.97 17.56
C THR A 178 -21.33 37.54 17.05
N GLU A 179 -21.29 36.57 17.97
CA GLU A 179 -22.34 35.55 18.01
C GLU A 179 -23.24 35.83 19.20
N ALA A 180 -24.45 36.28 18.87
CA ALA A 180 -25.50 36.62 19.78
C ALA A 180 -26.11 35.37 20.42
N VAL A 181 -26.39 35.54 21.70
CA VAL A 181 -27.40 34.84 22.50
C VAL A 181 -28.69 34.62 21.69
N THR A 182 -29.18 33.38 21.65
CA THR A 182 -30.62 33.12 21.77
C THR A 182 -30.83 32.02 22.81
N ASP A 183 -31.17 32.51 23.99
CA ASP A 183 -31.95 31.84 25.01
C ASP A 183 -33.41 31.81 24.51
N GLU A 184 -33.96 30.62 24.27
CA GLU A 184 -35.41 30.35 24.26
C GLU A 184 -35.54 28.97 24.93
N ALA A 185 -35.78 28.95 26.24
CA ALA A 185 -37.10 29.06 26.84
C ALA A 185 -38.08 27.99 26.32
N ASP A 186 -38.29 27.01 27.19
CA ASP A 186 -39.61 26.71 27.73
C ASP A 186 -40.73 26.43 26.71
N THR A 187 -41.00 25.14 26.49
CA THR A 187 -42.38 24.68 26.31
C THR A 187 -42.52 23.32 26.98
N ALA A 188 -42.97 23.41 28.23
CA ALA A 188 -44.00 22.60 28.86
C ALA A 188 -44.74 21.54 28.02
N ASP A 189 -45.27 20.56 28.78
CA ASP A 189 -46.46 19.77 28.48
C ASP A 189 -46.25 18.65 27.43
N GLU A 190 -46.55 17.39 27.67
CA GLU A 190 -47.70 16.85 28.38
C GLU A 190 -47.30 15.64 29.22
N ARG A 191 -47.65 15.70 30.50
CA ARG A 191 -48.10 14.51 31.22
C ARG A 191 -49.45 14.11 30.63
N ARG A 192 -49.54 12.94 30.01
CA ARG A 192 -50.80 12.18 29.94
C ARG A 192 -50.50 10.70 30.15
N ASP A 193 -51.10 10.21 31.23
CA ASP A 193 -51.81 8.93 31.40
C ASP A 193 -51.16 7.68 30.79
N GLY A 194 -50.82 6.63 31.55
CA GLY A 194 -51.67 6.03 32.59
C GLY A 194 -52.75 5.16 31.94
N THR A 195 -52.67 3.86 32.21
CA THR A 195 -53.69 2.82 31.92
C THR A 195 -53.64 2.29 30.47
N ALA A 196 -53.54 0.98 30.20
CA ALA A 196 -53.98 -0.22 30.94
C ALA A 196 -52.95 -1.37 30.89
#